data_AF-A0A2V5T1H6-F1
#
_entry.id   AF-A0A2V5T1H6-F1
#
_cell.length_a   1.000
_cell.length_b   1.000
_cell.length_c   1.000
_cell.angle_alpha   90.00
_cell.angle_beta   90.00
_cell.angle_gamma   90.00
#
_symmetry.space_group_name_H-M   'P 1'
#
loop_
_entity.id
_entity.type
_entity.pdbx_description
1 polymer ?
#
loop_
_entity_poly.entity_id
_entity_poly.type
_entity_poly.pdbx_seq_one_letter_code
_entity_poly.pdbx_strand_id
1 'polypeptide(L)'
;MNYRHIKKWLLLAAIILSGFASHFSDAINAYYLQIVIFIGINIILAVGLNLINGYTGQFSLGHAGFMAIGAYVSAYLSTEHSAGFFHALGGANFFSVAALFLGVLVAGGLAAAVAG
;
A
#
# COMPACT_ATOMS: atom_id res chain seq x y z
N MET A 1 8.37 17.38 25.76
CA MET A 1 9.59 16.90 25.08
C MET A 1 9.62 15.36 24.96
N ASN A 2 8.55 14.69 24.47
CA ASN A 2 8.55 13.21 24.32
C ASN A 2 7.72 12.65 23.12
N TYR A 3 7.18 13.52 22.25
CA TYR A 3 6.30 13.09 21.13
C TYR A 3 7.02 12.25 20.06
N ARG A 4 8.35 12.33 19.97
CA ARG A 4 9.13 11.58 18.97
C ARG A 4 9.14 10.08 19.24
N HIS A 5 9.10 9.66 20.51
CA HIS A 5 8.99 8.24 20.85
C HIS A 5 7.56 7.74 20.65
N ILE A 6 6.54 8.50 21.09
CA ILE A 6 5.12 8.09 20.95
C ILE A 6 4.75 7.78 19.48
N LYS A 7 5.22 8.60 18.53
CA LYS A 7 4.93 8.41 17.10
C LYS A 7 5.61 7.15 16.55
N LYS A 8 6.84 6.85 16.97
CA LYS A 8 7.55 5.62 16.56
C LYS A 8 6.82 4.38 17.05
N TRP A 9 6.34 4.39 18.30
CA TRP A 9 5.58 3.29 18.87
C TRP A 9 4.22 3.12 18.19
N LEU A 10 3.53 4.21 17.85
CA LEU A 10 2.30 4.17 17.06
C LEU A 10 2.49 3.58 15.65
N LEU A 11 3.56 3.96 14.96
CA LEU A 11 3.88 3.42 13.62
C LEU A 11 4.20 1.92 13.69
N LEU A 12 4.99 1.49 14.68
CA LEU A 12 5.28 0.08 14.89
C LEU A 12 4.03 -0.72 15.22
N ALA A 13 3.15 -0.20 16.08
CA ALA A 13 1.87 -0.83 16.39
C ALA A 13 0.97 -0.97 15.15
N ALA A 14 0.93 0.05 14.28
CA ALA A 14 0.17 0.00 13.03
C ALA A 14 0.71 -1.06 12.05
N ILE A 15 2.03 -1.19 11.94
CA ILE A 15 2.69 -2.22 11.09
C ILE A 15 2.43 -3.63 11.64
N ILE A 16 2.49 -3.80 12.96
CA ILE A 16 2.21 -5.09 13.59
C ILE A 16 0.74 -5.47 13.43
N LEU A 17 -0.17 -4.51 13.59
CA LEU A 17 -1.60 -4.71 13.42
C LEU A 17 -1.96 -5.05 11.96
N SER A 18 -1.35 -4.38 10.98
CA SER A 18 -1.58 -4.71 9.57
C SER A 18 -1.01 -6.09 9.20
N GLY A 19 0.16 -6.46 9.72
CA GLY A 19 0.72 -7.79 9.56
C GLY A 19 -0.17 -8.88 10.17
N PHE A 20 -0.70 -8.63 11.36
CA PHE A 20 -1.63 -9.55 12.02
C PHE A 20 -2.95 -9.68 11.27
N ALA A 21 -3.53 -8.56 10.81
CA ALA A 21 -4.74 -8.58 10.00
C ALA A 21 -4.55 -9.36 8.69
N SER A 22 -3.36 -9.28 8.07
CA SER A 22 -3.03 -10.05 6.88
C SER A 22 -3.04 -11.56 7.12
N HIS A 23 -2.67 -12.03 8.31
CA HIS A 23 -2.71 -13.46 8.67
C HIS A 23 -4.14 -13.99 8.88
N PHE A 24 -5.11 -13.13 9.22
CA PHE A 24 -6.51 -13.51 9.37
C PHE A 24 -7.33 -13.30 8.10
N SER A 25 -6.70 -12.86 7.01
CA SER A 25 -7.39 -12.55 5.75
C SER A 25 -8.08 -13.78 5.14
N ASP A 26 -7.54 -14.98 5.31
CA ASP A 26 -8.13 -16.23 4.79
C ASP A 26 -9.45 -16.62 5.48
N ALA A 27 -9.68 -16.09 6.69
CA ALA A 27 -10.93 -16.32 7.43
C ALA A 27 -12.06 -15.36 7.03
N ILE A 28 -11.76 -14.34 6.22
CA ILE A 28 -12.72 -13.31 5.81
C ILE A 28 -13.22 -13.61 4.40
N ASN A 29 -14.53 -13.45 4.18
CA ASN A 29 -15.11 -13.60 2.85
C ASN A 29 -14.49 -12.57 1.87
N ALA A 30 -14.06 -13.04 0.70
CA ALA A 30 -13.41 -12.23 -0.33
C ALA A 30 -14.18 -10.96 -0.72
N TYR A 31 -15.51 -11.00 -0.68
CA TYR A 31 -16.36 -9.83 -0.92
C TYR A 31 -16.15 -8.73 0.12
N TYR A 32 -16.19 -9.08 1.41
CA TYR A 32 -15.98 -8.11 2.48
C TYR A 32 -14.53 -7.61 2.51
N LEU A 33 -13.56 -8.49 2.22
CA LEU A 33 -12.16 -8.11 2.10
C LEU A 33 -11.96 -7.05 1.01
N GLN A 34 -12.56 -7.23 -0.16
CA GLN A 34 -12.51 -6.26 -1.25
C GLN A 34 -13.12 -4.90 -0.87
N ILE A 35 -14.25 -4.90 -0.16
CA ILE A 35 -14.86 -3.66 0.34
C ILE A 35 -13.90 -2.93 1.28
N VAL A 36 -13.30 -3.64 2.24
CA VAL A 36 -12.36 -3.03 3.20
C VAL A 36 -11.13 -2.45 2.49
N ILE A 37 -10.60 -3.15 1.48
CA ILE A 37 -9.50 -2.65 0.65
C ILE A 37 -9.89 -1.34 -0.04
N PHE A 38 -11.08 -1.28 -0.67
CA PHE A 38 -11.55 -0.05 -1.31
C PHE A 38 -11.78 1.08 -0.32
N ILE A 39 -12.30 0.81 0.87
CA ILE A 39 -12.43 1.81 1.94
C ILE A 39 -11.04 2.38 2.27
N GLY A 40 -10.03 1.52 2.45
CA GLY A 40 -8.65 1.95 2.72
C GLY A 40 -8.08 2.84 1.62
N ILE A 41 -8.24 2.45 0.34
CA ILE A 41 -7.79 3.24 -0.82
C ILE A 41 -8.47 4.62 -0.84
N ASN A 42 -9.79 4.67 -0.64
CA ASN A 42 -10.54 5.93 -0.62
C ASN A 42 -10.15 6.83 0.56
N ILE A 43 -9.84 6.27 1.74
CA ILE A 43 -9.31 7.04 2.87
C ILE A 43 -7.96 7.67 2.51
N ILE A 44 -7.04 6.90 1.93
CA ILE A 44 -5.72 7.42 1.51
C ILE A 44 -5.90 8.55 0.49
N LEU A 45 -6.78 8.36 -0.50
CA LEU A 45 -7.11 9.38 -1.50
C LEU A 45 -7.67 10.65 -0.86
N ALA A 46 -8.67 10.51 0.03
CA ALA A 46 -9.33 11.64 0.68
C ALA A 46 -8.36 12.42 1.59
N VAL A 47 -7.52 11.72 2.36
CA VAL A 47 -6.51 12.36 3.23
C VAL A 47 -5.43 13.05 2.39
N GLY A 48 -4.97 12.43 1.30
CA GLY A 48 -4.00 13.03 0.37
C GLY A 48 -4.53 14.30 -0.29
N LEU A 49 -5.78 14.26 -0.78
CA LEU A 49 -6.45 15.44 -1.34
C LEU A 49 -6.72 16.52 -0.29
N ASN A 50 -7.07 16.16 0.95
CA ASN A 50 -7.23 17.14 2.03
C ASN A 50 -5.91 17.84 2.35
N LEU A 51 -4.77 17.14 2.25
CA LEU A 51 -3.47 17.74 2.45
C LEU A 51 -3.16 18.81 1.39
N ILE A 52 -3.42 18.50 0.12
CA ILE A 52 -3.14 19.41 -1.00
C ILE A 52 -4.20 20.52 -1.05
N ASN A 53 -5.47 20.15 -1.24
CA ASN A 53 -6.55 21.11 -1.45
C ASN A 53 -6.90 21.87 -0.16
N GLY A 54 -6.85 21.20 0.99
CA GLY A 54 -7.24 21.78 2.28
C GLY A 54 -6.14 22.64 2.90
N TYR A 55 -4.92 22.12 3.04
CA TYR A 55 -3.83 22.86 3.72
C TYR A 55 -3.05 23.79 2.79
N THR A 56 -2.82 23.40 1.54
CA THR A 56 -2.04 24.23 0.58
C THR A 56 -2.91 25.04 -0.37
N GLY A 57 -4.22 24.77 -0.43
CA GLY A 57 -5.17 25.48 -1.30
C GLY A 57 -4.99 25.21 -2.80
N GLN A 58 -4.19 24.22 -3.19
CA GLN A 58 -3.93 23.89 -4.59
C GLN A 58 -5.00 22.92 -5.10
N PHE A 59 -5.53 23.18 -6.29
CA PHE A 59 -6.48 22.27 -6.93
C PHE A 59 -5.75 21.11 -7.61
N SER A 60 -5.99 19.88 -7.16
CA SER A 60 -5.37 18.68 -7.73
C SER A 60 -6.32 17.89 -8.64
N LEU A 61 -6.05 17.93 -9.95
CA LEU A 61 -6.75 17.10 -10.97
C LEU A 61 -6.04 15.77 -11.25
N GLY A 62 -4.73 15.67 -10.97
CA GLY A 62 -3.89 14.52 -11.33
C GLY A 62 -3.82 13.40 -10.28
N HIS A 63 -4.29 13.64 -9.04
CA HIS A 63 -4.05 12.72 -7.92
C HIS A 63 -4.58 11.30 -8.15
N ALA A 64 -5.79 11.18 -8.70
CA ALA A 64 -6.39 9.89 -9.04
C ALA A 64 -5.66 9.21 -10.22
N GLY A 65 -5.13 9.99 -11.16
CA GLY A 65 -4.36 9.47 -12.30
C GLY A 65 -3.04 8.83 -11.86
N PHE A 66 -2.26 9.52 -11.03
CA PHE A 66 -1.01 8.96 -10.49
C PHE A 66 -1.26 7.76 -9.58
N MET A 67 -2.33 7.81 -8.77
CA MET A 67 -2.76 6.66 -7.97
C MET A 67 -3.09 5.45 -8.86
N ALA A 68 -3.81 5.66 -9.97
CA ALA A 68 -4.17 4.59 -10.90
C ALA A 68 -2.95 3.96 -11.58
N ILE A 69 -1.97 4.78 -12.00
CA ILE A 69 -0.72 4.30 -12.62
C ILE A 69 0.06 3.43 -11.64
N GLY A 70 0.30 3.93 -10.42
CA GLY A 70 1.03 3.18 -9.40
C GLY A 70 0.31 1.88 -9.00
N ALA A 71 -1.01 1.92 -8.86
CA ALA A 71 -1.83 0.75 -8.56
C ALA A 71 -1.77 -0.30 -9.68
N TYR A 72 -1.88 0.12 -10.94
CA TYR A 72 -1.82 -0.78 -12.10
C TYR A 72 -0.47 -1.49 -12.20
N VAL A 73 0.63 -0.74 -12.11
CA VAL A 73 1.99 -1.32 -12.13
C VAL A 73 2.18 -2.28 -10.96
N SER A 74 1.70 -1.90 -9.78
CA SER A 74 1.80 -2.74 -8.59
C SER A 74 1.04 -4.06 -8.75
N ALA A 75 -0.19 -3.99 -9.26
CA ALA A 75 -1.02 -5.16 -9.53
C ALA A 75 -0.40 -6.06 -10.60
N TYR A 76 0.05 -5.48 -11.71
CA TYR A 76 0.68 -6.23 -12.80
C TYR A 76 1.91 -7.02 -12.34
N LEU A 77 2.82 -6.38 -11.60
CA LEU A 77 4.01 -7.05 -11.08
C LEU A 77 3.66 -8.13 -10.05
N SER A 78 2.66 -7.89 -9.20
CA SER A 78 2.24 -8.88 -8.19
C SER A 78 1.53 -10.08 -8.81
N THR A 79 0.77 -9.91 -9.89
CA THR A 79 0.05 -11.02 -10.53
C THR A 79 0.98 -11.83 -11.42
N GLU A 80 1.78 -11.18 -12.28
CA GLU A 80 2.57 -11.90 -13.30
C GLU A 80 3.91 -12.43 -12.76
N HIS A 81 4.56 -11.71 -11.82
CA HIS A 81 5.92 -12.02 -11.39
C HIS A 81 6.01 -12.66 -10.00
N SER A 82 4.90 -12.78 -9.27
CA SER A 82 4.91 -13.34 -7.90
C SER A 82 5.36 -14.80 -7.88
N ALA A 83 4.90 -15.63 -8.82
CA ALA A 83 5.25 -17.05 -8.85
C ALA A 83 6.77 -17.26 -9.02
N GLY A 84 7.40 -16.54 -9.95
CA GLY A 84 8.85 -16.58 -10.15
C GLY A 84 9.63 -16.01 -8.96
N PHE A 85 9.11 -14.94 -8.35
CA PHE A 85 9.70 -14.31 -7.17
C PHE A 85 9.70 -15.25 -5.95
N PHE A 86 8.58 -15.94 -5.69
CA PHE A 86 8.50 -16.91 -4.60
C PHE A 86 9.38 -18.13 -4.84
N HIS A 87 9.51 -18.61 -6.09
CA HIS A 87 10.45 -19.69 -6.40
C HIS A 87 11.91 -19.26 -6.17
N ALA A 88 12.28 -18.04 -6.58
CA ALA A 88 13.65 -17.53 -6.42
C ALA A 88 14.07 -17.38 -4.95
N LEU A 89 13.12 -17.06 -4.05
CA LEU A 89 13.36 -16.88 -2.62
C LEU A 89 13.12 -18.16 -1.77
N GLY A 90 12.93 -19.31 -2.40
CA GLY A 90 12.78 -20.58 -1.68
C GLY A 90 11.41 -20.81 -1.07
N GLY A 91 10.35 -20.28 -1.68
CA GLY A 91 8.95 -20.48 -1.30
C GLY A 91 8.24 -19.22 -0.80
N ALA A 92 6.96 -19.35 -0.49
CA ALA A 92 6.13 -18.29 0.07
C ALA A 92 6.34 -18.17 1.59
N ASN A 93 7.43 -17.52 1.99
CA ASN A 93 7.75 -17.24 3.39
C ASN A 93 7.40 -15.79 3.74
N PHE A 94 7.27 -15.46 5.03
CA PHE A 94 6.99 -14.08 5.47
C PHE A 94 7.99 -13.07 4.87
N PHE A 95 9.27 -13.43 4.81
CA PHE A 95 10.31 -12.58 4.26
C PHE A 95 10.13 -12.32 2.75
N SER A 96 9.77 -13.34 1.96
CA SER A 96 9.55 -13.17 0.52
C SER A 96 8.27 -12.39 0.25
N VAL A 97 7.22 -12.57 1.04
CA VAL A 97 5.98 -11.77 0.91
C VAL A 97 6.25 -10.30 1.25
N ALA A 98 6.98 -10.03 2.33
CA ALA A 98 7.37 -8.67 2.70
C ALA A 98 8.29 -8.01 1.64
N ALA A 99 9.24 -8.76 1.09
CA ALA A 99 10.13 -8.28 0.03
C ALA A 99 9.38 -7.97 -1.27
N LEU A 100 8.45 -8.84 -1.67
CA LEU A 100 7.59 -8.60 -2.84
C LEU A 100 6.74 -7.36 -2.61
N PHE A 101 6.05 -7.27 -1.47
CA PHE A 101 5.21 -6.12 -1.14
C PHE A 101 5.97 -4.79 -1.23
N LEU A 102 7.16 -4.71 -0.59
CA LEU A 102 7.99 -3.50 -0.65
C LEU A 102 8.53 -3.24 -2.06
N GLY A 103 8.97 -4.27 -2.78
CA GLY A 103 9.49 -4.13 -4.14
C GLY A 103 8.45 -3.59 -5.11
N VAL A 104 7.24 -4.15 -5.05
CA VAL A 104 6.12 -3.73 -5.89
C VAL A 104 5.64 -2.33 -5.50
N LEU A 105 5.54 -2.01 -4.20
CA LEU A 105 5.17 -0.67 -3.72
C LEU A 105 6.14 0.40 -4.24
N VAL A 106 7.44 0.14 -4.16
CA VAL A 106 8.47 1.04 -4.67
C VAL A 106 8.40 1.15 -6.19
N ALA A 107 8.23 0.03 -6.91
CA ALA A 107 8.10 0.04 -8.37
C ALA A 107 6.86 0.83 -8.83
N GLY A 108 5.71 0.63 -8.19
CA GLY A 108 4.50 1.40 -8.45
C GLY A 108 4.65 2.89 -8.14
N GLY A 109 5.30 3.22 -7.02
CA GLY A 109 5.61 4.61 -6.66
C GLY A 109 6.56 5.28 -7.65
N LEU A 110 7.59 4.58 -8.10
CA LEU A 110 8.50 5.06 -9.15
C LEU A 110 7.78 5.25 -10.48
N ALA A 111 6.92 4.32 -10.87
CA ALA A 111 6.14 4.46 -12.10
C ALA A 111 5.19 5.67 -12.06
N ALA A 112 4.55 5.92 -10.92
CA ALA A 112 3.75 7.11 -10.72
C ALA A 112 4.61 8.40 -10.80
N ALA A 113 5.79 8.40 -10.18
CA ALA A 113 6.70 9.55 -10.19
C ALA A 113 7.28 9.85 -11.59
N VAL A 114 7.50 8.84 -12.43
CA VAL A 114 7.92 9.03 -13.83
C VAL A 114 6.79 9.65 -14.67
N ALA A 115 5.54 9.42 -14.29
CA ALA A 115 4.39 9.95 -15.03
C ALA A 115 4.08 11.43 -14.71
N GLY A 116 4.57 11.99 -13.60
CA GLY A 116 4.43 13.43 -13.27
C GLY A 116 4.59 13.78 -11.80
#